data_AF-A0A2C4REE8-F1
#
_entry.id   AF-A0A2C4REE8-F1
#
_cell.length_a   1.000
_cell.length_b   1.000
_cell.length_c   1.000
_cell.angle_alpha   90.00
_cell.angle_beta   90.00
_cell.angle_gamma   90.00
#
_symmetry.space_group_name_H-M   'P 1'
#
loop_
_entity.id
_entity.type
_entity.pdbx_description
1 polymer ?
#
loop_
_entity_poly.entity_id
_entity_poly.type
_entity_poly.pdbx_seq_one_letter_code
_entity_poly.pdbx_strand_id
1 'polypeptide(L)'
;MTDSFTIHTNTSHCLNFMVYIQNVYLNQTKKIQLLRFPYIQKTINFSTDFEANFKELWHTLRKQIANERYDLQIFHEENHIFYENLFDTDLCNEESFKELMCSFKVWWTSIVGQLSLEHSVSEYSEQLYNDLVLYLEQKQLEPLHQLHISLLYDDCVFVKKNLSSYSAILPTKNFFMSYKDVVTTLSTCFHID
;
A
#
# COMPACT_ATOMS: atom_id res chain seq x y z
N MET A 1 -7.24 -31.66 -6.75
CA MET A 1 -7.83 -30.52 -7.48
C MET A 1 -6.67 -29.67 -7.93
N THR A 2 -6.58 -29.37 -9.23
CA THR A 2 -5.67 -28.33 -9.74
C THR A 2 -6.32 -27.00 -9.44
N ASP A 3 -5.61 -26.11 -8.75
CA ASP A 3 -6.10 -24.76 -8.48
C ASP A 3 -6.39 -24.04 -9.80
N SER A 4 -7.55 -23.40 -9.92
CA SER A 4 -7.97 -22.68 -11.14
C SER A 4 -7.06 -21.48 -11.41
N PHE A 5 -6.50 -20.86 -10.36
CA PHE A 5 -5.47 -19.82 -10.43
C PHE A 5 -4.76 -19.68 -9.08
N THR A 6 -3.82 -18.75 -8.95
CA THR A 6 -3.15 -18.44 -7.68
C THR A 6 -3.36 -16.99 -7.25
N ILE A 7 -3.37 -16.76 -5.94
CA ILE A 7 -3.38 -15.42 -5.34
C ILE A 7 -2.04 -15.19 -4.68
N HIS A 8 -1.39 -14.07 -5.00
CA HIS A 8 -0.15 -13.63 -4.36
C HIS A 8 -0.42 -12.37 -3.54
N THR A 9 -0.23 -12.46 -2.23
CA THR A 9 -0.30 -11.29 -1.34
C THR A 9 1.11 -10.82 -1.01
N ASN A 10 1.35 -9.52 -1.06
CA ASN A 10 2.61 -8.93 -0.58
C ASN A 10 2.39 -7.62 0.17
N THR A 11 3.46 -7.10 0.76
CA THR A 11 3.47 -5.85 1.55
C THR A 11 4.63 -4.97 1.09
N SER A 12 4.39 -4.12 0.09
CA SER A 12 5.44 -3.25 -0.46
C SER A 12 5.97 -2.27 0.59
N HIS A 13 7.28 -2.19 0.72
CA HIS A 13 7.99 -1.21 1.54
C HIS A 13 7.70 0.21 1.05
N CYS A 14 7.81 0.45 -0.26
CA CYS A 14 7.59 1.77 -0.84
C CYS A 14 6.16 2.27 -0.63
N LEU A 15 5.15 1.44 -0.91
CA LEU A 15 3.74 1.85 -0.75
C LEU A 15 3.38 2.08 0.71
N ASN A 16 3.83 1.21 1.61
CA ASN A 16 3.55 1.38 3.03
C ASN A 16 4.33 2.58 3.60
N PHE A 17 5.54 2.88 3.10
CA PHE A 17 6.25 4.10 3.48
C PHE A 17 5.57 5.37 2.95
N MET A 18 5.02 5.34 1.74
CA MET A 18 4.18 6.43 1.22
C MET A 18 2.98 6.69 2.15
N VAL A 19 2.25 5.64 2.55
CA VAL A 19 1.13 5.79 3.50
C VAL A 19 1.61 6.31 4.86
N TYR A 20 2.80 5.90 5.30
CA TYR A 20 3.44 6.41 6.52
C TYR A 20 3.69 7.92 6.46
N ILE A 21 4.30 8.41 5.37
CA ILE A 21 4.52 9.85 5.14
C ILE A 21 3.19 10.60 5.05
N GLN A 22 2.22 10.07 4.28
CA GLN A 22 0.87 10.62 4.16
C GLN A 22 0.24 10.84 5.54
N ASN A 23 0.34 9.84 6.41
CA ASN A 23 -0.27 9.91 7.72
C ASN A 23 0.38 10.98 8.60
N VAL A 24 1.71 11.13 8.53
CA VAL A 24 2.41 12.25 9.18
C VAL A 24 1.93 13.59 8.66
N TYR A 25 1.87 13.76 7.33
CA TYR A 25 1.36 14.98 6.69
C TYR A 25 -0.07 15.33 7.17
N LEU A 26 -0.99 14.35 7.11
CA LEU A 26 -2.38 14.53 7.50
C LEU A 26 -2.52 14.85 9.00
N ASN A 27 -1.65 14.30 9.85
CA ASN A 27 -1.71 14.52 11.29
C ASN A 27 -1.38 15.96 11.69
N GLN A 28 -0.60 16.70 10.90
CA GLN A 28 -0.24 18.08 11.21
C GLN A 28 -1.43 19.05 11.15
N THR A 29 -2.52 18.69 10.48
CA THR A 29 -3.71 19.55 10.30
C THR A 29 -4.97 18.99 10.97
N LYS A 30 -4.92 17.78 11.54
CA LYS A 30 -6.09 17.07 12.05
C LYS A 30 -6.31 17.23 13.55
N LYS A 31 -7.58 17.09 13.95
CA LYS A 31 -7.97 16.95 15.36
C LYS A 31 -7.46 15.61 15.91
N ILE A 32 -7.17 15.57 17.22
CA ILE A 32 -6.59 14.41 17.92
C ILE A 32 -7.32 13.09 17.64
N GLN A 33 -8.66 13.11 17.55
CA GLN A 33 -9.49 11.93 17.32
C GLN A 33 -9.36 11.32 15.91
N LEU A 34 -8.77 12.05 14.96
CA LEU A 34 -8.60 11.65 13.57
C LEU A 34 -7.13 11.39 13.22
N LEU A 35 -6.25 11.37 14.23
CA LEU A 35 -4.85 11.08 14.05
C LEU A 35 -4.65 9.63 13.62
N ARG A 36 -3.72 9.43 12.71
CA ARG A 36 -3.36 8.13 12.16
C ARG A 36 -1.98 7.72 12.67
N PHE A 37 -1.67 6.43 12.65
CA PHE A 37 -0.30 5.99 12.90
C PHE A 37 0.56 6.25 11.65
N PRO A 38 1.78 6.80 11.78
CA PRO A 38 2.44 7.22 13.02
C PRO A 38 2.01 8.63 13.47
N TYR A 39 1.98 8.85 14.79
CA TYR A 39 1.88 10.20 15.32
C TYR A 39 3.28 10.76 15.61
N ILE A 40 3.61 11.89 15.00
CA ILE A 40 4.86 12.61 15.21
C ILE A 40 4.50 14.03 15.64
N GLN A 41 4.96 14.44 16.81
CA GLN A 41 4.66 15.77 17.36
C GLN A 41 5.46 16.88 16.66
N LYS A 42 6.67 16.56 16.18
CA LYS A 42 7.53 17.49 15.45
C LYS A 42 6.86 17.90 14.14
N THR A 43 6.84 19.20 13.87
CA THR A 43 6.40 19.72 12.56
C THR A 43 7.43 19.36 11.50
N ILE A 44 6.95 18.81 10.39
CA ILE A 44 7.78 18.44 9.23
C ILE A 44 7.37 19.33 8.06
N ASN A 45 8.36 19.94 7.41
CA ASN A 45 8.16 20.80 6.26
C ASN A 45 8.00 19.94 5.00
N PHE A 46 6.76 19.78 4.57
CA PHE A 46 6.41 19.11 3.32
C PHE A 46 6.38 20.12 2.16
N SER A 47 6.54 19.61 0.95
CA SER A 47 6.38 20.41 -0.27
C SER A 47 5.01 21.11 -0.28
N THR A 48 4.96 22.32 -0.82
CA THR A 48 3.70 23.06 -1.02
C THR A 48 2.75 22.33 -1.97
N ASP A 49 3.29 21.54 -2.89
CA ASP A 49 2.56 20.70 -3.85
C ASP A 49 2.45 19.23 -3.40
N PHE A 50 2.56 18.96 -2.09
CA PHE A 50 2.63 17.61 -1.52
C PHE A 50 1.61 16.63 -2.10
N GLU A 51 0.32 17.00 -2.15
CA GLU A 51 -0.72 16.08 -2.64
C GLU A 51 -0.58 15.72 -4.12
N ALA A 52 -0.09 16.66 -4.94
CA ALA A 52 0.14 16.42 -6.36
C ALA A 52 1.36 15.50 -6.53
N ASN A 53 2.47 15.83 -5.88
CA ASN A 53 3.71 15.06 -5.92
C ASN A 53 3.50 13.64 -5.35
N PHE A 54 2.69 13.50 -4.31
CA PHE A 54 2.32 12.21 -3.75
C PHE A 54 1.61 11.32 -4.77
N LYS A 55 0.62 11.86 -5.49
CA LYS A 55 -0.14 11.10 -6.50
C LYS A 55 0.76 10.68 -7.66
N GLU A 56 1.61 11.60 -8.13
CA GLU A 56 2.56 11.30 -9.20
C GLU A 56 3.54 10.21 -8.79
N LEU A 57 4.20 10.35 -7.63
CA LEU A 57 5.13 9.36 -7.11
C LEU A 57 4.44 8.01 -6.86
N TRP A 58 3.22 8.00 -6.31
CA TRP A 58 2.44 6.77 -6.13
C TRP A 58 2.20 6.04 -7.46
N HIS A 59 1.83 6.77 -8.51
CA HIS A 59 1.60 6.19 -9.83
C HIS A 59 2.89 5.67 -10.49
N THR A 60 4.03 6.30 -10.24
CA THR A 60 5.34 5.81 -10.68
C THR A 60 5.71 4.54 -9.94
N LEU A 61 5.63 4.56 -8.61
CA LEU A 61 5.97 3.43 -7.75
C LEU A 61 5.14 2.20 -8.07
N ARG A 62 3.80 2.32 -8.20
CA ARG A 62 2.93 1.14 -8.47
C ARG A 62 3.33 0.38 -9.74
N LYS A 63 3.92 1.05 -10.74
CA LYS A 63 4.36 0.43 -11.98
C LYS A 63 5.70 -0.29 -11.80
N GLN A 64 6.61 0.31 -11.03
CA GLN A 64 7.97 -0.21 -10.82
C GLN A 64 7.99 -1.39 -9.84
N ILE A 65 7.23 -1.31 -8.76
CA ILE A 65 7.24 -2.30 -7.66
C ILE A 65 6.40 -3.55 -7.95
N ALA A 66 5.85 -3.70 -9.16
CA ALA A 66 5.29 -4.97 -9.61
C ALA A 66 6.32 -6.11 -9.53
N ASN A 67 7.61 -5.76 -9.47
CA ASN A 67 8.70 -6.65 -9.12
C ASN A 67 9.29 -6.23 -7.75
N GLU A 68 9.25 -7.17 -6.80
CA GLU A 68 9.65 -6.96 -5.40
C GLU A 68 11.11 -6.56 -5.22
N ARG A 69 11.99 -6.93 -6.17
CA ARG A 69 13.40 -6.48 -6.13
C ARG A 69 13.50 -4.97 -6.28
N TYR A 70 12.67 -4.38 -7.14
CA TYR A 70 12.65 -2.93 -7.31
C TYR A 70 12.03 -2.22 -6.11
N ASP A 71 11.05 -2.82 -5.43
CA ASP A 71 10.50 -2.26 -4.18
C ASP A 71 11.59 -2.09 -3.12
N LEU A 72 12.40 -3.13 -2.90
CA LEU A 72 13.51 -3.07 -1.95
C LEU A 72 14.63 -2.15 -2.40
N GLN A 73 15.02 -2.19 -3.69
CA GLN A 73 16.05 -1.32 -4.25
C GLN A 73 15.67 0.15 -4.06
N ILE A 74 14.44 0.53 -4.44
CA ILE A 74 13.97 1.91 -4.29
C ILE A 74 13.98 2.32 -2.82
N PHE A 75 13.49 1.46 -1.94
CA PHE A 75 13.40 1.79 -0.51
C PHE A 75 14.76 1.89 0.18
N HIS A 76 15.72 1.03 -0.17
CA HIS A 76 17.03 1.00 0.49
C HIS A 76 18.08 1.89 -0.16
N GLU A 77 18.11 1.95 -1.49
CA GLU A 77 19.20 2.55 -2.27
C GLU A 77 18.77 3.88 -2.90
N GLU A 78 17.52 3.99 -3.35
CA GLU A 78 17.01 5.17 -4.09
C GLU A 78 16.01 6.00 -3.29
N ASN A 79 16.04 5.92 -1.95
CA ASN A 79 15.03 6.58 -1.11
C ASN A 79 15.06 8.12 -1.14
N HIS A 80 16.08 8.73 -1.75
CA HIS A 80 16.12 10.16 -2.03
C HIS A 80 14.91 10.63 -2.83
N ILE A 81 14.30 9.77 -3.65
CA ILE A 81 13.10 10.11 -4.41
C ILE A 81 11.94 10.54 -3.52
N PHE A 82 11.78 9.94 -2.32
CA PHE A 82 10.72 10.33 -1.39
C PHE A 82 10.99 11.71 -0.82
N TYR A 83 12.25 12.00 -0.50
CA TYR A 83 12.66 13.28 0.03
C TYR A 83 12.45 14.41 -1.00
N GLU A 84 13.01 14.24 -2.20
CA GLU A 84 12.98 15.24 -3.26
C GLU A 84 11.56 15.54 -3.76
N ASN A 85 10.67 14.54 -3.79
CA ASN A 85 9.31 14.74 -4.27
C ASN A 85 8.36 15.27 -3.18
N LEU A 86 8.52 14.85 -1.92
CA LEU A 86 7.49 15.08 -0.90
C LEU A 86 7.85 16.16 0.12
N PHE A 87 9.13 16.50 0.28
CA PHE A 87 9.58 17.44 1.31
C PHE A 87 9.97 18.77 0.69
N ASP A 88 9.84 19.85 1.48
CA ASP A 88 10.43 21.13 1.10
C ASP A 88 11.95 21.02 1.32
N THR A 89 12.74 20.94 0.25
CA THR A 89 14.19 20.70 0.37
C THR A 89 14.96 21.89 0.94
N ASP A 90 14.36 23.08 0.96
CA ASP A 90 14.98 24.29 1.51
C ASP A 90 14.70 24.42 3.02
N LEU A 91 13.53 23.94 3.48
CA LEU A 91 13.07 24.08 4.85
C LEU A 91 13.12 22.79 5.68
N CYS A 92 13.02 21.61 5.05
CA CYS A 92 13.22 20.33 5.70
C CYS A 92 14.71 20.00 5.67
N ASN A 93 15.28 19.70 6.83
CA ASN A 93 16.64 19.14 6.84
C ASN A 93 16.59 17.65 6.48
N GLU A 94 17.65 17.17 5.81
CA GLU A 94 17.80 15.76 5.43
C GLU A 94 17.78 14.83 6.66
N GLU A 95 18.24 15.34 7.81
CA GLU A 95 18.20 14.62 9.09
C GLU A 95 16.77 14.27 9.52
N SER A 96 15.79 15.17 9.39
CA SER A 96 14.39 14.88 9.73
C SER A 96 13.79 13.80 8.83
N PHE A 97 14.17 13.79 7.55
CA PHE A 97 13.77 12.72 6.64
C PHE A 97 14.42 11.38 7.04
N LYS A 98 15.71 11.38 7.37
CA LYS A 98 16.41 10.18 7.86
C LYS A 98 15.82 9.65 9.17
N GLU A 99 15.43 10.52 10.10
CA GLU A 99 14.70 10.17 11.32
C GLU A 99 13.37 9.49 11.00
N LEU A 100 12.58 10.05 10.09
CA LEU A 100 11.30 9.49 9.67
C LEU A 100 11.46 8.12 9.00
N MET A 101 12.43 8.00 8.10
CA MET A 101 12.79 6.75 7.44
C MET A 101 13.23 5.68 8.45
N CYS A 102 14.07 6.06 9.42
CA CYS A 102 14.52 5.17 10.48
C CYS A 102 13.35 4.70 11.35
N SER A 103 12.46 5.61 11.73
CA SER A 103 11.27 5.29 12.51
C SER A 103 10.37 4.28 11.79
N PHE A 104 10.13 4.49 10.49
CA PHE A 104 9.40 3.52 9.67
C PHE A 104 10.14 2.18 9.61
N LYS A 105 11.45 2.14 9.32
CA LYS A 105 12.22 0.89 9.24
C LYS A 105 12.16 0.07 10.53
N VAL A 106 12.30 0.72 11.68
CA VAL A 106 12.25 0.05 13.00
C VAL A 106 10.86 -0.53 13.25
N TRP A 107 9.81 0.23 12.96
CA TRP A 107 8.44 -0.27 13.11
C TRP A 107 8.14 -1.39 12.10
N TRP A 108 8.47 -1.19 10.83
CA TRP A 108 8.14 -2.08 9.73
C TRP A 108 8.80 -3.45 9.87
N THR A 109 10.07 -3.49 10.28
CA THR A 109 10.80 -4.75 10.50
C THR A 109 10.50 -5.43 11.83
N SER A 110 9.73 -4.77 12.71
CA SER A 110 9.26 -5.39 13.96
C SER A 110 8.09 -6.34 13.73
N ILE A 111 7.75 -7.14 14.74
CA ILE A 111 6.59 -8.05 14.69
C ILE A 111 5.26 -7.32 14.45
N VAL A 112 5.14 -6.04 14.83
CA VAL A 112 3.90 -5.25 14.70
C VAL A 112 3.77 -4.54 13.35
N GLY A 113 4.83 -4.55 12.54
CA GLY A 113 4.86 -3.94 11.21
C GLY A 113 4.45 -4.93 10.13
N GLN A 114 5.40 -5.23 9.24
CA GLN A 114 5.20 -6.08 8.07
C GLN A 114 4.62 -7.45 8.42
N LEU A 115 5.21 -8.13 9.42
CA LEU A 115 4.82 -9.49 9.79
C LEU A 115 3.35 -9.55 10.23
N SER A 116 2.91 -8.61 11.07
CA SER A 116 1.51 -8.53 11.48
C SER A 116 0.59 -8.28 10.28
N LEU A 117 1.02 -7.47 9.32
CA LEU A 117 0.23 -7.17 8.13
C LEU A 117 0.04 -8.42 7.25
N GLU A 118 1.12 -9.14 6.96
CA GLU A 118 1.12 -10.36 6.15
C GLU A 118 0.23 -11.45 6.78
N HIS A 119 0.36 -11.66 8.10
CA HIS A 119 -0.44 -12.66 8.81
C HIS A 119 -1.89 -12.24 9.06
N SER A 120 -2.19 -10.94 9.11
CA SER A 120 -3.56 -10.46 9.39
C SER A 120 -4.59 -10.97 8.39
N VAL A 121 -4.20 -11.16 7.12
CA VAL A 121 -5.13 -11.60 6.08
C VAL A 121 -5.08 -13.10 5.80
N SER A 122 -4.18 -13.85 6.45
CA SER A 122 -3.98 -15.28 6.12
C SER A 122 -5.21 -16.14 6.39
N GLU A 123 -6.03 -15.76 7.39
CA GLU A 123 -7.29 -16.44 7.71
C GLU A 123 -8.36 -16.28 6.61
N TYR A 124 -8.24 -15.23 5.78
CA TYR A 124 -9.17 -14.98 4.68
C TYR A 124 -8.74 -15.64 3.37
N SER A 125 -7.53 -16.18 3.27
CA SER A 125 -6.95 -16.64 2.00
C SER A 125 -7.79 -17.73 1.33
N GLU A 126 -8.18 -18.76 2.08
CA GLU A 126 -9.00 -19.86 1.54
C GLU A 126 -10.40 -19.38 1.16
N GLN A 127 -11.04 -18.59 2.04
CA GLN A 127 -12.37 -18.05 1.76
C GLN A 127 -12.36 -17.14 0.53
N LEU A 128 -11.38 -16.24 0.43
CA LEU A 128 -11.22 -15.33 -0.69
C LEU A 128 -11.01 -16.08 -2.00
N TYR A 129 -10.16 -17.11 -1.98
CA TYR A 129 -9.94 -17.95 -3.14
C TYR A 129 -11.24 -18.61 -3.60
N ASN A 130 -11.98 -19.26 -2.70
CA ASN A 130 -13.24 -19.94 -3.02
C ASN A 130 -14.29 -18.97 -3.56
N ASP A 131 -14.44 -17.79 -2.96
CA ASP A 131 -15.40 -16.77 -3.39
C ASP A 131 -15.06 -16.23 -4.79
N LEU A 132 -13.77 -16.07 -5.12
CA LEU A 132 -13.33 -15.65 -6.46
C LEU A 132 -13.47 -16.77 -7.49
N VAL A 133 -13.22 -18.04 -7.14
CA VAL A 133 -13.48 -19.19 -8.02
C VAL A 133 -14.95 -19.25 -8.40
N LEU A 134 -15.86 -19.13 -7.42
CA LEU A 134 -17.30 -19.09 -7.67
C LEU A 134 -17.69 -17.95 -8.62
N TYR A 135 -17.07 -16.78 -8.48
CA TYR A 135 -17.28 -15.66 -9.40
C TYR A 135 -16.84 -16.00 -10.83
N LEU A 136 -15.63 -16.56 -11.00
CA LEU A 136 -15.09 -16.93 -12.31
C LEU A 136 -15.96 -18.00 -13.00
N GLU A 137 -16.40 -19.02 -12.28
CA GLU A 137 -17.30 -20.06 -12.79
C GLU A 137 -18.64 -19.48 -13.25
N GLN A 138 -19.26 -18.60 -12.45
CA GLN A 138 -20.52 -17.93 -12.80
C GLN A 138 -20.41 -17.05 -14.04
N LYS A 139 -19.24 -16.44 -14.26
CA LYS A 139 -18.96 -15.58 -15.41
C LYS A 139 -18.33 -16.31 -16.59
N GLN A 140 -18.03 -17.61 -16.44
CA GLN A 140 -17.34 -18.43 -17.44
C GLN A 140 -16.01 -17.80 -17.89
N LEU A 141 -15.27 -17.28 -16.92
CA LEU A 141 -13.96 -16.66 -17.14
C LEU A 141 -12.85 -17.63 -16.79
N GLU A 142 -11.89 -17.77 -17.69
CA GLU A 142 -10.66 -18.49 -17.42
C GLU A 142 -9.59 -17.50 -16.95
N PRO A 143 -9.06 -17.64 -15.73
CA PRO A 143 -8.01 -16.76 -15.22
C PRO A 143 -6.70 -17.02 -15.99
N LEU A 144 -6.13 -15.95 -16.56
CA LEU A 144 -4.92 -16.01 -17.39
C LEU A 144 -3.63 -15.83 -16.59
N HIS A 145 -3.70 -15.16 -15.44
CA HIS A 145 -2.55 -14.79 -14.63
C HIS A 145 -2.85 -14.97 -13.14
N GLN A 146 -1.78 -14.97 -12.34
CA GLN A 146 -1.83 -14.86 -10.89
C GLN A 146 -2.43 -13.51 -10.48
N LEU A 147 -3.35 -13.51 -9.51
CA LEU A 147 -3.89 -12.28 -8.93
C LEU A 147 -2.92 -11.75 -7.86
N HIS A 148 -2.37 -10.56 -8.06
CA HIS A 148 -1.46 -9.91 -7.11
C HIS A 148 -2.21 -8.90 -6.23
N ILE A 149 -2.05 -9.01 -4.92
CA ILE A 149 -2.67 -8.12 -3.93
C ILE A 149 -1.57 -7.51 -3.05
N SER A 150 -1.33 -6.21 -3.20
CA SER A 150 -0.45 -5.46 -2.31
C SER A 150 -1.22 -4.87 -1.15
N LEU A 151 -0.85 -5.26 0.06
CA LEU A 151 -1.52 -4.88 1.29
C LEU A 151 -0.92 -3.59 1.85
N LEU A 152 -1.79 -2.68 2.29
CA LEU A 152 -1.44 -1.46 3.01
C LEU A 152 -1.85 -1.57 4.48
N TYR A 153 -1.01 -1.04 5.36
CA TYR A 153 -1.31 -1.00 6.80
C TYR A 153 -2.43 -0.01 7.17
N ASP A 154 -2.64 1.02 6.34
CA ASP A 154 -3.70 2.02 6.50
C ASP A 154 -4.15 2.52 5.11
N ASP A 155 -5.20 3.34 5.05
CA ASP A 155 -5.73 3.88 3.79
C ASP A 155 -4.73 4.76 3.05
N CYS A 156 -4.61 4.57 1.75
CA CYS A 156 -4.13 5.61 0.85
C CYS A 156 -5.28 6.61 0.58
N VAL A 157 -5.20 7.80 1.16
CA VAL A 157 -6.26 8.83 1.11
C VAL A 157 -6.23 9.60 -0.20
N PHE A 158 -5.04 9.85 -0.75
CA PHE A 158 -4.87 10.72 -1.91
C PHE A 158 -5.10 10.02 -3.26
N VAL A 159 -5.08 8.68 -3.30
CA VAL A 159 -5.25 7.90 -4.54
C VAL A 159 -6.40 6.91 -4.42
N LYS A 160 -7.41 7.05 -5.29
CA LYS A 160 -8.63 6.23 -5.27
C LYS A 160 -8.59 5.00 -6.20
N LYS A 161 -7.80 5.04 -7.28
CA LYS A 161 -7.76 3.97 -8.31
C LYS A 161 -6.53 3.08 -8.13
N ASN A 162 -6.66 2.07 -7.30
CA ASN A 162 -5.60 1.13 -6.94
C ASN A 162 -5.74 -0.26 -7.57
N LEU A 163 -6.52 -0.35 -8.65
CA LEU A 163 -6.80 -1.59 -9.37
C LEU A 163 -6.20 -1.55 -10.77
N SER A 164 -5.78 -2.71 -11.26
CA SER A 164 -5.25 -2.99 -12.59
C SER A 164 -5.56 -4.45 -12.94
N SER A 165 -5.37 -4.84 -14.21
CA SER A 165 -5.53 -6.23 -14.64
C SER A 165 -4.71 -7.16 -13.74
N TYR A 166 -5.36 -8.14 -13.12
CA TYR A 166 -4.76 -9.10 -12.18
C TYR A 166 -3.95 -8.48 -11.02
N SER A 167 -4.23 -7.22 -10.64
CA SER A 167 -3.49 -6.56 -9.56
C SER A 167 -4.34 -5.55 -8.79
N ALA A 168 -4.26 -5.58 -7.46
CA ALA A 168 -4.94 -4.64 -6.58
C ALA A 168 -4.03 -4.19 -5.42
N ILE A 169 -4.17 -2.94 -5.00
CA ILE A 169 -3.56 -2.41 -3.78
C ILE A 169 -4.70 -2.08 -2.80
N LEU A 170 -4.74 -2.72 -1.64
CA LEU A 170 -5.85 -2.62 -0.69
C LEU A 170 -5.35 -2.48 0.74
N PRO A 171 -5.99 -1.64 1.58
CA PRO A 171 -5.69 -1.63 3.01
C PRO A 171 -6.24 -2.89 3.69
N THR A 172 -5.47 -3.48 4.60
CA THR A 172 -5.83 -4.75 5.27
C THR A 172 -7.12 -4.66 6.06
N LYS A 173 -7.44 -3.50 6.63
CA LYS A 173 -8.70 -3.28 7.34
C LYS A 173 -9.94 -3.66 6.52
N ASN A 174 -9.87 -3.58 5.18
CA ASN A 174 -11.00 -3.92 4.32
C ASN A 174 -11.38 -5.39 4.41
N PHE A 175 -10.41 -6.28 4.68
CA PHE A 175 -10.68 -7.70 4.90
C PHE A 175 -11.52 -7.94 6.15
N PHE A 176 -11.33 -7.13 7.20
CA PHE A 176 -12.04 -7.25 8.46
C PHE A 176 -13.38 -6.51 8.49
N MET A 177 -13.42 -5.31 7.90
CA MET A 177 -14.56 -4.40 8.03
C MET A 177 -15.53 -4.48 6.85
N SER A 178 -15.06 -4.93 5.68
CA SER A 178 -15.80 -4.85 4.43
C SER A 178 -15.43 -5.98 3.48
N TYR A 179 -15.36 -7.21 3.98
CA TYR A 179 -14.90 -8.38 3.21
C TYR A 179 -15.64 -8.56 1.87
N LYS A 180 -16.96 -8.37 1.85
CA LYS A 180 -17.77 -8.46 0.62
C LYS A 180 -17.34 -7.45 -0.45
N ASP A 181 -16.91 -6.26 -0.03
CA ASP A 181 -16.41 -5.22 -0.93
C ASP A 181 -15.01 -5.61 -1.45
N VAL A 182 -14.20 -6.31 -0.66
CA VAL A 182 -12.92 -6.88 -1.11
C VAL A 182 -13.15 -7.87 -2.24
N VAL A 183 -14.05 -8.85 -2.06
CA VAL A 183 -14.38 -9.84 -3.10
C VAL A 183 -14.86 -9.13 -4.36
N THR A 184 -15.85 -8.23 -4.23
CA THR A 184 -16.40 -7.47 -5.36
C THR A 184 -15.31 -6.67 -6.10
N THR A 185 -14.43 -6.03 -5.34
CA THR A 185 -13.33 -5.23 -5.89
C THR A 185 -12.35 -6.10 -6.67
N LEU A 186 -11.91 -7.22 -6.09
CA LEU A 186 -10.95 -8.13 -6.70
C LEU A 186 -11.53 -8.86 -7.92
N SER A 187 -12.82 -9.16 -7.93
CA SER A 187 -13.52 -9.70 -9.10
C SER A 187 -13.40 -8.79 -10.33
N THR A 188 -13.32 -7.46 -10.15
CA THR A 188 -13.14 -6.54 -11.29
C THR A 188 -11.75 -6.65 -11.93
N CYS A 189 -10.74 -7.13 -11.20
CA CYS A 189 -9.38 -7.27 -11.73
C CYS A 189 -9.26 -8.30 -12.86
N PHE A 190 -10.22 -9.22 -13.01
CA PHE A 190 -10.28 -10.20 -14.09
C PHE A 190 -10.87 -9.66 -15.40
N HIS A 191 -11.38 -8.42 -15.41
CA HIS A 191 -12.09 -7.81 -16.54
C HIS A 191 -11.42 -6.57 -17.12
N ILE A 192 -10.28 -6.14 -16.57
CA ILE A 192 -9.62 -4.92 -17.00
C ILE A 192 -8.72 -5.25 -18.19
N ASP A 193 -9.25 -4.98 -19.38
CA ASP A 193 -8.49 -4.77 -20.63
C ASP A 193 -7.90 -3.35 -20.66
#